data_AF-A0A9X6T4U6-F1
#
_entry.id   AF-A0A9X6T4U6-F1
#
_cell.length_a   1.000
_cell.length_b   1.000
_cell.length_c   1.000
_cell.angle_alpha   90.00
_cell.angle_beta   90.00
_cell.angle_gamma   90.00
#
_symmetry.space_group_name_H-M   'P 1'
#
loop_
_entity.id
_entity.type
_entity.pdbx_description
1 polymer ?
#
loop_
_entity_poly.entity_id
_entity_poly.type
_entity_poly.pdbx_seq_one_letter_code
_entity_poly.pdbx_strand_id
1 'polypeptide(L)'
;MKYFEFNKHEYYALIAVDGDADKAIEVYVENVAGDSVEQVKEEGIPSEIAREQALEIFINTLNAICSIEKKHKWEEEFNEYKDAPIIIDGSLM
;
A
#
# COMPACT_ATOMS: atom_id res chain seq x y z
N MET A 1 10.06 -9.23 2.53
CA MET A 1 9.04 -8.25 2.10
C MET A 1 9.61 -6.85 2.21
N LYS A 2 9.30 -6.05 1.20
CA LYS A 2 9.48 -4.61 1.14
C LYS A 2 8.12 -3.94 1.06
N TYR A 3 8.06 -2.68 1.45
CA TYR A 3 6.83 -1.90 1.48
C TYR A 3 7.04 -0.63 0.67
N PHE A 4 6.08 -0.35 -0.20
CA PHE A 4 6.15 0.76 -1.14
C PHE A 4 4.93 1.65 -1.01
N GLU A 5 5.18 2.94 -0.84
CA GLU A 5 4.15 3.97 -0.77
C GLU A 5 4.03 4.69 -2.12
N PHE A 6 2.81 4.71 -2.63
CA PHE A 6 2.36 5.42 -3.83
C PHE A 6 1.60 6.66 -3.36
N ASN A 7 2.27 7.80 -3.24
CA ASN A 7 1.70 9.06 -2.75
C ASN A 7 1.71 10.20 -3.77
N LYS A 8 2.16 9.94 -5.00
CA LYS A 8 2.21 10.88 -6.13
C LYS A 8 1.18 10.57 -7.23
N HIS A 9 0.38 9.53 -7.02
CA HIS A 9 -0.57 9.00 -8.01
C HIS A 9 -1.98 9.46 -7.68
N GLU A 10 -2.92 9.18 -8.59
CA GLU A 10 -4.35 9.49 -8.39
C GLU A 10 -4.91 8.84 -7.13
N TYR A 11 -4.41 7.65 -6.77
CA TYR A 11 -4.77 6.95 -5.54
C TYR A 11 -3.57 6.85 -4.61
N TYR A 12 -3.82 7.03 -3.33
CA TYR A 12 -2.83 6.61 -2.34
C TYR A 12 -2.84 5.09 -2.24
N ALA A 13 -1.66 4.47 -2.32
CA ALA A 13 -1.56 3.04 -2.04
C ALA A 13 -0.32 2.69 -1.21
N LEU A 14 -0.50 1.68 -0.37
CA LEU A 14 0.57 1.01 0.36
C LEU A 14 0.60 -0.44 -0.10
N ILE A 15 1.73 -0.90 -0.64
CA ILE A 15 1.84 -2.25 -1.22
C ILE A 15 3.00 -3.00 -0.58
N ALA A 16 2.76 -4.26 -0.21
CA ALA A 16 3.78 -5.18 0.26
C ALA A 16 4.18 -6.13 -0.87
N VAL A 17 5.47 -6.18 -1.20
CA VAL A 17 6.01 -7.11 -2.20
C VAL A 17 7.26 -7.84 -1.73
N ASP A 18 7.44 -9.05 -2.23
CA ASP A 18 8.67 -9.81 -2.17
C ASP A 18 9.45 -9.55 -3.46
N GLY A 19 10.10 -8.39 -3.55
CA GLY A 19 10.74 -7.89 -4.76
C GLY A 19 11.21 -6.44 -4.61
N ASP A 20 11.20 -5.71 -5.71
CA ASP A 20 11.59 -4.30 -5.80
C ASP A 20 10.41 -3.40 -6.19
N ALA A 21 10.70 -2.14 -6.50
CA ALA A 21 9.71 -1.15 -6.88
C ALA A 21 8.97 -1.52 -8.18
N ASP A 22 9.61 -2.22 -9.12
CA ASP A 22 8.96 -2.63 -10.37
C ASP A 22 7.84 -3.63 -10.09
N LYS A 23 8.11 -4.61 -9.21
CA LYS A 23 7.08 -5.54 -8.73
C LYS A 23 5.94 -4.83 -7.99
N ALA A 24 6.25 -3.79 -7.20
CA ALA A 24 5.22 -3.01 -6.52
C ALA A 24 4.32 -2.25 -7.51
N ILE A 25 4.90 -1.72 -8.60
CA ILE A 25 4.15 -1.04 -9.66
C ILE A 25 3.26 -2.03 -10.41
N GLU A 26 3.73 -3.25 -10.70
CA GLU A 26 2.91 -4.31 -11.29
C GLU A 26 1.67 -4.59 -10.43
N VAL A 27 1.87 -4.80 -9.12
CA VAL A 27 0.76 -5.05 -8.18
C VAL A 27 -0.18 -3.84 -8.10
N TYR A 28 0.34 -2.60 -8.13
CA TYR A 28 -0.48 -1.40 -8.17
C TYR A 28 -1.38 -1.38 -9.42
N VAL A 29 -0.80 -1.58 -10.60
CA VAL A 29 -1.50 -1.61 -11.90
C VAL A 29 -2.59 -2.67 -11.93
N GLU A 30 -2.29 -3.88 -11.46
CA GLU A 30 -3.25 -5.00 -11.44
C GLU A 30 -4.46 -4.73 -10.54
N ASN A 31 -4.28 -3.97 -9.45
CA ASN A 31 -5.31 -3.76 -8.43
C ASN A 31 -6.05 -2.43 -8.54
N VAL A 32 -5.44 -1.39 -9.13
CA VAL A 32 -6.00 -0.02 -9.20
C VAL A 32 -6.73 0.25 -10.53
N ALA A 33 -6.80 -0.74 -11.43
CA ALA A 33 -7.66 -0.75 -12.62
C ALA A 33 -7.64 0.55 -13.44
N GLY A 34 -6.51 0.88 -14.07
CA GLY A 34 -6.50 2.08 -14.93
C GLY A 34 -5.19 2.36 -15.66
N ASP A 35 -4.05 2.12 -15.01
CA ASP A 35 -2.78 2.65 -15.50
C ASP A 35 -1.87 1.56 -16.07
N SER A 36 -1.12 1.87 -17.13
CA SER A 36 0.00 1.01 -17.54
C SER A 36 1.20 1.22 -16.62
N VAL A 37 2.09 0.23 -16.51
CA VAL A 37 3.35 0.33 -15.74
C VAL A 37 4.15 1.59 -16.13
N GLU A 38 4.11 1.97 -17.40
CA GLU A 38 4.81 3.16 -17.92
C GLU A 38 4.18 4.45 -17.40
N GLN A 39 2.85 4.55 -17.40
CA GLN A 39 2.13 5.72 -16.89
C GLN A 39 2.36 5.92 -15.40
N VAL A 40 2.27 4.85 -14.61
CA VAL A 40 2.58 4.90 -13.17
C VAL A 40 4.00 5.42 -12.96
N LYS A 41 4.98 4.95 -13.73
CA LYS A 41 6.37 5.44 -13.63
C LYS A 41 6.51 6.93 -14.00
N GLU A 42 5.71 7.43 -14.93
CA GLU A 42 5.70 8.86 -15.30
C GLU A 42 5.09 9.74 -14.20
N GLU A 43 4.05 9.28 -13.53
CA GLU A 43 3.43 9.98 -12.40
C GLU A 43 4.34 10.05 -11.17
N GLY A 44 5.07 8.95 -10.90
CA GLY A 44 5.98 8.90 -9.78
C GLY A 44 6.55 7.51 -9.53
N ILE A 45 7.78 7.47 -9.03
CA ILE A 45 8.35 6.24 -8.50
C ILE A 45 7.86 6.08 -7.05
N PRO A 46 7.33 4.91 -6.66
CA PRO A 46 6.92 4.67 -5.29
C PRO A 46 8.12 4.69 -4.35
N SER A 47 7.90 5.16 -3.13
CA SER A 47 8.95 5.26 -2.12
C SER A 47 9.01 3.99 -1.28
N GLU A 48 10.18 3.37 -1.18
CA GLU A 48 10.40 2.26 -0.24
C GLU A 48 10.36 2.81 1.19
N ILE A 49 9.52 2.23 2.06
CA ILE A 49 9.39 2.61 3.46
C ILE A 49 9.72 1.44 4.39
N ALA A 50 10.11 1.76 5.63
CA ALA A 50 10.39 0.75 6.63
C ALA A 50 9.09 0.01 7.03
N ARG A 51 9.23 -1.25 7.47
CA ARG A 51 8.11 -2.07 7.95
C ARG A 51 7.32 -1.36 9.05
N GLU A 52 8.03 -0.74 9.98
CA GLU A 52 7.43 -0.04 11.13
C GLU A 52 6.55 1.12 10.67
N GLN A 53 6.98 1.86 9.64
CA GLN A 53 6.21 2.96 9.05
C GLN A 53 4.97 2.43 8.32
N ALA A 54 5.12 1.36 7.54
CA ALA A 54 4.00 0.73 6.84
C ALA A 54 2.94 0.19 7.81
N LEU A 55 3.38 -0.43 8.92
CA LEU A 55 2.49 -0.92 9.96
C LEU A 55 1.77 0.23 10.70
N GLU A 56 2.47 1.33 10.98
CA GLU A 56 1.89 2.52 11.58
C GLU A 56 0.79 3.11 10.69
N ILE A 57 1.05 3.25 9.39
CA ILE A 57 0.06 3.72 8.40
C ILE A 57 -1.16 2.78 8.41
N PHE A 58 -0.94 1.46 8.32
CA PHE A 58 -2.02 0.46 8.34
C PHE A 58 -2.92 0.58 9.58
N ILE A 59 -2.32 0.62 10.77
CA ILE A 59 -3.05 0.72 12.04
C ILE A 59 -3.80 2.06 12.14
N ASN A 60 -3.16 3.17 11.72
CA ASN A 60 -3.78 4.49 11.77
C ASN A 60 -4.98 4.59 10.81
N THR A 61 -4.84 4.08 9.58
CA THR A 61 -5.94 4.01 8.61
C THR A 61 -7.08 3.15 9.14
N LEU A 62 -6.78 1.97 9.69
CA LEU A 62 -7.78 1.10 10.31
C LEU A 62 -8.50 1.77 11.49
N ASN A 63 -7.78 2.46 12.38
CA ASN A 63 -8.38 3.20 13.49
C ASN A 63 -9.31 4.33 13.01
N ALA A 64 -8.99 4.96 11.87
CA ALA A 64 -9.81 6.00 11.30
C ALA A 64 -11.12 5.47 10.69
N ILE A 65 -11.10 4.29 10.06
CA ILE A 65 -12.26 3.71 9.37
C ILE A 65 -13.08 2.73 10.22
N CYS A 66 -12.44 2.03 11.16
CA CYS A 66 -13.06 1.07 12.05
C CYS A 66 -13.11 1.63 13.48
N SER A 67 -14.29 2.09 13.92
CA SER A 67 -14.52 2.53 15.32
C SER A 67 -14.59 1.37 16.33
N ILE A 68 -14.15 0.15 15.98
CA ILE A 68 -14.40 -1.03 16.80
C ILE A 68 -13.18 -1.31 17.67
N GLU A 69 -13.37 -1.16 18.99
CA GLU A 69 -12.58 -1.77 20.04
C GLU A 69 -12.46 -3.28 19.82
N LYS A 70 -11.43 -3.72 19.10
CA LYS A 70 -11.05 -5.13 19.07
C LYS A 70 -9.58 -5.24 19.37
N LYS A 71 -9.28 -6.15 20.30
CA LYS A 71 -7.99 -6.85 20.43
C LYS A 71 -7.68 -7.63 19.15
N HIS A 72 -7.73 -6.99 17.99
CA HIS A 72 -7.33 -7.58 16.73
C HIS A 72 -5.82 -7.53 16.66
N LYS A 73 -5.24 -8.65 16.25
CA LYS A 73 -3.80 -8.75 16.05
C LYS A 73 -3.47 -8.21 14.66
N TRP A 74 -3.63 -6.90 14.49
CA TRP A 74 -3.40 -6.21 13.22
C TRP A 74 -1.99 -6.47 12.67
N GLU A 75 -1.01 -6.65 13.56
CA GLU A 75 0.33 -7.03 13.15
C GLU A 75 0.40 -8.43 12.53
N GLU A 76 -0.38 -9.41 13.02
CA GLU A 76 -0.42 -10.75 12.42
C GLU A 76 -1.02 -10.68 11.01
N GLU A 77 -2.14 -9.96 10.85
CA GLU A 77 -2.78 -9.74 9.55
C GLU A 77 -1.86 -8.97 8.59
N PHE A 78 -1.17 -7.94 9.08
CA PHE A 78 -0.21 -7.18 8.29
C PHE A 78 0.90 -8.08 7.71
N ASN A 79 1.35 -9.09 8.46
CA ASN A 79 2.39 -10.00 8.00
C ASN A 79 1.88 -11.02 6.95
N GLU A 80 0.58 -11.17 6.76
CA GLU A 80 0.00 -12.05 5.73
C GLU A 80 0.02 -11.41 4.33
N TYR A 81 0.14 -10.08 4.24
CA TYR A 81 0.24 -9.40 2.96
C TYR A 81 1.56 -9.72 2.26
N LYS A 82 1.46 -10.44 1.14
CA LYS A 82 2.59 -10.74 0.26
C LYS A 82 2.17 -10.53 -1.18
N ASP A 83 2.93 -9.69 -1.88
CA ASP A 83 2.67 -9.33 -3.28
C ASP A 83 1.25 -8.79 -3.48
N ALA A 84 0.82 -7.94 -2.54
CA ALA A 84 -0.57 -7.49 -2.44
C ALA A 84 -0.66 -6.04 -1.93
N PRO A 85 -1.70 -5.30 -2.34
CA PRO A 85 -2.00 -4.00 -1.75
C PRO A 85 -2.48 -4.17 -0.31
N ILE A 86 -1.89 -3.39 0.60
CA ILE A 86 -2.29 -3.28 2.01
C ILE A 86 -3.38 -2.21 2.17
N ILE A 87 -3.19 -1.06 1.52
CA ILE A 87 -4.16 0.06 1.48
C ILE A 87 -4.27 0.54 0.04
N ILE A 88 -5.52 0.83 -0.37
CA ILE A 88 -5.84 1.67 -1.52
C ILE A 88 -6.85 2.69 -1.03
N ASP A 89 -6.52 3.98 -1.14
CA ASP A 89 -7.40 5.07 -0.75
C ASP A 89 -7.55 6.08 -1.89
N GLY A 90 -8.77 6.16 -2.43
CA GLY A 90 -9.17 7.13 -3.45
C GLY A 90 -9.84 8.38 -2.89
N SER A 91 -9.86 8.55 -1.56
CA SER A 91 -10.50 9.68 -0.89
C SER A 91 -9.63 10.94 -0.87
N LEU A 92 -8.40 10.87 -1.41
CA LEU A 92 -7.46 11.99 -1.55
C LEU A 92 -7.78 12.90 -2.76
N MET A 93 -9.06 13.04 -3.13
CA MET A 93 -9.55 14.09 -4.04
C MET A 93 -9.98 15.35 -3.29
#